data_AF-Q5F7Z4-F1
#
_entry.id   AF-Q5F7Z4-F1
#
_cell.length_a   1.000
_cell.length_b   1.000
_cell.length_c   1.000
_cell.angle_alpha   90.00
_cell.angle_beta   90.00
_cell.angle_gamma   90.00
#
_symmetry.space_group_name_H-M   'P 1'
#
loop_
_entity.id
_entity.type
_entity.pdbx_description
1 polymer ?
#
loop_
_entity_poly.entity_id
_entity_poly.type
_entity_poly.pdbx_seq_one_letter_code
_entity_poly.pdbx_strand_id
1 'polypeptide(L)'
;MALMETTDDLFSRTLAILKEANQPQEELLPQLSQLYQKEIGLVPEVDKKTNMIFLETFQSSISQSSILSDIRSLLNEKKYIAKRIKENAEEMYFFSQPAALLVYWLIEKVGADEVWKKWPLPAYNKNLKFICTDLDKQPSHELF
;
A
#
# COMPACT_ATOMS: atom_id res chain seq x y z
N MET A 1 -24.08 27.93 27.37
CA MET A 1 -23.03 28.13 26.34
C MET A 1 -21.77 27.32 26.64
N ALA A 2 -21.28 27.21 27.88
CA ALA A 2 -20.06 26.45 28.23
C ALA A 2 -20.05 24.95 27.81
N LEU A 3 -21.19 24.26 27.85
CA LEU A 3 -21.27 22.82 27.49
C LEU A 3 -21.02 22.55 26.00
N MET A 4 -21.55 23.38 25.09
CA MET A 4 -21.34 23.19 23.64
C MET A 4 -19.90 23.51 23.23
N GLU A 5 -19.29 24.53 23.84
CA GLU A 5 -17.90 24.93 23.61
C GLU A 5 -16.92 23.83 24.04
N THR A 6 -17.14 23.23 25.21
CA THR A 6 -16.28 22.14 25.71
C THR A 6 -16.38 20.89 24.83
N THR A 7 -17.57 20.57 24.30
CA THR A 7 -17.72 19.43 23.38
C THR A 7 -17.03 19.68 22.05
N ASP A 8 -17.12 20.88 21.49
CA ASP A 8 -16.49 21.21 20.19
C ASP A 8 -14.97 21.15 20.28
N ASP A 9 -14.39 21.63 21.40
CA ASP A 9 -12.96 21.51 21.68
C ASP A 9 -12.52 20.04 21.79
N LEU A 10 -13.30 19.19 22.47
CA LEU A 10 -12.96 17.79 22.66
C LEU A 10 -13.04 17.01 21.33
N PHE A 11 -14.09 17.25 20.53
CA PHE A 11 -14.21 16.69 19.19
C PHE A 11 -13.09 17.18 18.26
N SER A 12 -12.78 18.48 18.28
CA SER A 12 -11.71 19.06 17.48
C SER A 12 -10.34 18.49 17.85
N ARG A 13 -10.06 18.31 19.15
CA ARG A 13 -8.83 17.66 19.63
C ARG A 13 -8.76 16.20 19.22
N THR A 14 -9.84 15.43 19.37
CA THR A 14 -9.86 14.02 18.93
C THR A 14 -9.65 13.92 17.42
N LEU A 15 -10.28 14.78 16.62
CA LEU A 15 -10.06 14.84 15.17
C LEU A 15 -8.63 15.26 14.82
N ALA A 16 -8.03 16.20 15.56
CA ALA A 16 -6.64 16.62 15.36
C ALA A 16 -5.67 15.48 15.66
N ILE A 17 -5.83 14.78 16.78
CA ILE A 17 -5.01 13.62 17.15
C ILE A 17 -5.15 12.51 16.09
N LEU A 18 -6.36 12.26 15.58
CA LEU A 18 -6.58 11.29 14.51
C LEU A 18 -5.91 11.72 13.19
N LYS A 19 -5.92 13.01 12.85
CA LYS A 19 -5.22 13.54 11.66
C LYS A 19 -3.71 13.42 11.80
N GLU A 20 -3.16 13.79 12.96
CA GLU A 20 -1.72 13.68 13.24
C GLU A 20 -1.24 12.23 13.13
N ALA A 21 -2.05 11.26 13.55
CA ALA A 21 -1.72 9.84 13.44
C ALA A 21 -1.60 9.33 11.99
N ASN A 22 -2.37 9.91 11.06
CA ASN A 22 -2.43 9.50 9.64
C ASN A 22 -1.60 10.39 8.70
N GLN A 23 -1.14 11.55 9.18
CA GLN A 23 -0.40 12.53 8.38
C GLN A 23 0.81 11.90 7.65
N PRO A 24 1.62 11.04 8.28
CA PRO A 24 2.76 10.45 7.59
C PRO A 24 2.38 9.55 6.39
N GLN A 25 1.24 8.86 6.47
CA GLN A 25 0.72 8.01 5.39
C GLN A 25 0.13 8.89 4.27
N GLU A 26 -0.56 9.98 4.62
CA GLU A 26 -1.07 10.95 3.65
C GLU A 26 0.06 11.63 2.85
N GLU A 27 1.23 11.86 3.47
CA GLU A 27 2.42 12.39 2.81
C GLU A 27 3.16 11.34 1.96
N LEU A 28 3.09 10.06 2.35
CA LEU A 28 3.74 8.96 1.64
C LEU A 28 3.01 8.59 0.34
N LEU A 29 1.67 8.65 0.31
CA LEU A 29 0.88 8.24 -0.86
C LEU A 29 1.22 9.04 -2.14
N PRO A 30 1.33 10.38 -2.13
CA PRO A 30 1.79 11.15 -3.29
C PRO A 30 3.19 10.73 -3.76
N GLN A 31 4.11 10.46 -2.84
CA GLN A 31 5.47 10.05 -3.18
C GLN A 31 5.51 8.64 -3.80
N LEU A 32 4.71 7.72 -3.26
CA LEU A 32 4.55 6.39 -3.82
C LEU A 32 3.90 6.44 -5.22
N SER A 33 2.96 7.36 -5.42
CA SER A 33 2.33 7.60 -6.73
C SER A 33 3.31 8.15 -7.76
N GLN A 34 4.18 9.07 -7.35
CA GLN A 34 5.27 9.57 -8.22
C GLN A 34 6.27 8.47 -8.56
N LEU A 35 6.62 7.62 -7.58
CA LEU A 35 7.49 6.47 -7.82
C LEU A 35 6.85 5.48 -8.81
N TYR A 36 5.56 5.20 -8.65
CA TYR A 36 4.78 4.39 -9.60
C TYR A 36 4.86 4.97 -11.00
N GLN A 37 4.56 6.26 -11.16
CA GLN A 37 4.58 6.89 -12.48
C GLN A 37 5.96 6.83 -13.12
N LYS A 38 7.02 7.03 -12.34
CA LYS A 38 8.40 7.03 -12.81
C LYS A 38 8.90 5.65 -13.22
N GLU A 39 8.65 4.64 -12.38
CA GLU A 39 9.26 3.31 -12.54
C GLU A 39 8.38 2.38 -13.40
N ILE A 40 7.05 2.55 -13.40
CA ILE A 40 6.10 1.79 -14.24
C ILE A 40 5.86 2.50 -15.58
N GLY A 41 5.95 3.83 -15.60
CA GLY A 41 5.69 4.65 -16.79
C GLY A 41 4.21 4.86 -17.12
N LEU A 42 3.32 4.60 -16.15
CA LEU A 42 1.87 4.81 -16.26
C LEU A 42 1.41 5.83 -15.22
N VAL A 43 0.39 6.63 -15.53
CA VAL A 43 -0.24 7.49 -14.52
C VAL A 43 -1.06 6.60 -13.58
N PRO A 44 -0.81 6.60 -12.26
CA PRO A 44 -1.58 5.78 -11.33
C PRO A 44 -3.01 6.31 -11.18
N GLU A 45 -3.98 5.40 -11.15
CA GLU A 45 -5.41 5.71 -10.94
C GLU A 45 -5.75 5.78 -9.45
N VAL A 46 -5.08 6.66 -8.71
CA VAL A 46 -5.04 6.63 -7.24
C VAL A 46 -6.43 6.68 -6.58
N ASP A 47 -6.91 5.54 -6.08
CA ASP A 47 -8.03 5.47 -5.14
C ASP A 47 -7.50 5.70 -3.72
N LYS A 48 -7.68 6.92 -3.19
CA LYS A 48 -7.11 7.30 -1.88
C LYS A 48 -7.52 6.33 -0.78
N LYS A 49 -8.77 5.87 -0.76
CA LYS A 49 -9.29 5.01 0.31
C LYS A 49 -8.60 3.66 0.33
N THR A 50 -8.54 2.98 -0.82
CA THR A 50 -7.88 1.70 -0.99
C THR A 50 -6.41 1.78 -0.61
N ASN A 51 -5.68 2.77 -1.15
CA ASN A 51 -4.25 2.90 -0.88
C ASN A 51 -3.95 3.20 0.59
N MET A 52 -4.75 4.06 1.24
CA MET A 52 -4.59 4.36 2.67
C MET A 52 -4.84 3.13 3.55
N ILE A 53 -5.86 2.31 3.23
CA ILE A 53 -6.10 1.06 3.97
C ILE A 53 -4.87 0.15 3.94
N PHE A 54 -4.18 0.02 2.81
CA PHE A 54 -2.95 -0.77 2.73
C PHE A 54 -1.80 -0.15 3.54
N LEU A 55 -1.61 1.17 3.44
CA LEU A 55 -0.56 1.87 4.20
C LEU A 55 -0.78 1.76 5.71
N GLU A 56 -2.01 1.93 6.19
CA GLU A 56 -2.39 1.80 7.60
C GLU A 56 -2.21 0.37 8.09
N THR A 57 -2.68 -0.62 7.32
CA THR A 57 -2.60 -2.04 7.70
C THR A 57 -1.16 -2.52 7.86
N PHE A 58 -0.27 -2.09 6.97
CA PHE A 58 1.13 -2.50 6.96
C PHE A 58 2.07 -1.46 7.57
N GLN A 59 1.55 -0.44 8.26
CA GLN A 59 2.36 0.65 8.84
C GLN A 59 3.49 0.14 9.74
N SER A 60 3.23 -0.93 10.49
CA SER A 60 4.22 -1.53 11.40
C SER A 60 5.38 -2.23 10.69
N SER A 61 5.19 -2.61 9.43
CA SER A 61 6.21 -3.23 8.57
C SER A 61 6.93 -2.22 7.68
N ILE A 62 6.46 -0.97 7.62
CA ILE A 62 6.96 0.08 6.73
C ILE A 62 7.80 1.08 7.53
N SER A 63 9.05 1.30 7.10
CA SER A 63 9.81 2.47 7.53
C SER A 63 9.56 3.60 6.54
N GLN A 64 8.89 4.67 6.97
CA GLN A 64 8.53 5.79 6.09
C GLN A 64 9.75 6.47 5.46
N SER A 65 10.90 6.44 6.15
CA SER A 65 12.15 7.05 5.65
C SER A 65 12.83 6.24 4.56
N SER A 66 12.66 4.90 4.53
CA SER A 66 13.37 4.01 3.60
C SER A 66 12.47 3.36 2.55
N ILE A 67 11.15 3.34 2.75
CA ILE A 67 10.23 2.58 1.90
C ILE A 67 10.38 2.89 0.40
N LEU A 68 10.53 4.15 0.01
CA LEU A 68 10.66 4.53 -1.40
C LEU A 68 11.99 4.06 -2.00
N SER A 69 13.09 4.16 -1.24
CA SER A 69 14.39 3.63 -1.69
C SER A 69 14.39 2.12 -1.74
N ASP A 70 13.73 1.46 -0.80
CA ASP A 70 13.66 0.00 -0.71
C ASP A 70 12.83 -0.58 -1.87
N ILE A 71 11.67 0.01 -2.18
CA ILE A 71 10.87 -0.34 -3.35
C ILE A 71 11.68 -0.13 -4.63
N ARG A 72 12.37 1.00 -4.75
CA ARG A 72 13.19 1.30 -5.92
C ARG A 72 14.35 0.31 -6.10
N SER A 73 15.01 -0.07 -5.00
CA SER A 73 16.05 -1.10 -5.01
C SER A 73 15.49 -2.43 -5.50
N LEU A 74 14.31 -2.82 -5.01
CA LEU A 74 13.63 -4.03 -5.45
C LEU A 74 13.31 -4.01 -6.95
N LEU A 75 12.78 -2.90 -7.48
CA LEU A 75 12.47 -2.78 -8.91
C LEU A 75 13.73 -2.82 -9.78
N ASN A 76 14.85 -2.28 -9.29
CA ASN A 76 16.13 -2.35 -10.00
C ASN A 76 16.73 -3.75 -10.01
N GLU A 77 16.61 -4.48 -8.90
CA GLU A 77 17.06 -5.87 -8.77
C GLU A 77 16.18 -6.82 -9.60
N LYS A 78 14.86 -6.70 -9.43
CA LYS A 78 13.83 -7.54 -10.06
C LYS A 78 13.07 -6.75 -11.13
N LYS A 79 13.77 -6.39 -12.20
CA LYS A 79 13.25 -5.56 -13.31
C LYS A 79 11.95 -6.06 -13.93
N TYR A 80 11.68 -7.37 -13.84
CA TYR A 80 10.45 -7.95 -14.34
C TYR A 80 9.21 -7.45 -13.58
N ILE A 81 9.32 -7.03 -12.31
CA ILE A 81 8.19 -6.56 -11.51
C ILE A 81 7.54 -5.34 -12.16
N ALA A 82 8.35 -4.35 -12.58
CA ALA A 82 7.82 -3.16 -13.24
C ALA A 82 7.06 -3.50 -14.54
N LYS A 83 7.61 -4.44 -15.31
CA LYS A 83 6.96 -4.96 -16.53
C LYS A 83 5.64 -5.68 -16.20
N ARG A 84 5.63 -6.54 -15.18
CA ARG A 84 4.42 -7.26 -14.74
C ARG A 84 3.32 -6.33 -14.25
N ILE A 85 3.67 -5.34 -13.42
CA ILE A 85 2.69 -4.35 -12.97
C ILE A 85 2.09 -3.61 -14.17
N LYS A 86 2.93 -3.20 -15.12
CA LYS A 86 2.48 -2.50 -16.33
C LYS A 86 1.53 -3.36 -17.17
N GLU A 87 1.87 -4.62 -17.42
CA GLU A 87 1.04 -5.56 -18.19
C GLU A 87 -0.32 -5.82 -17.51
N ASN A 88 -0.32 -6.00 -16.19
CA ASN A 88 -1.54 -6.30 -15.44
C ASN A 88 -2.42 -5.08 -15.15
N ALA A 89 -1.88 -3.86 -15.24
CA ALA A 89 -2.65 -2.63 -15.02
C ALA A 89 -3.81 -2.46 -16.03
N GLU A 90 -3.69 -3.04 -17.23
CA GLU A 90 -4.76 -2.99 -18.24
C GLU A 90 -5.94 -3.91 -17.90
N GLU A 91 -5.68 -5.05 -17.24
CA GLU A 91 -6.71 -6.06 -16.95
C GLU A 91 -7.25 -5.97 -15.52
N MET A 92 -6.42 -5.51 -14.58
CA MET A 92 -6.69 -5.59 -13.16
C MET A 92 -6.41 -4.26 -12.46
N TYR A 93 -7.49 -3.55 -12.12
CA TYR A 93 -7.46 -2.21 -11.53
C TYR A 93 -6.51 -2.03 -10.33
N PHE A 94 -6.29 -3.07 -9.53
CA PHE A 94 -5.36 -3.03 -8.41
C PHE A 94 -3.92 -2.69 -8.85
N PHE A 95 -3.49 -3.18 -10.02
CA PHE A 95 -2.14 -2.93 -10.53
C PHE A 95 -1.95 -1.51 -11.07
N SER A 96 -3.04 -0.77 -11.30
CA SER A 96 -3.04 0.67 -11.59
C SER A 96 -2.88 1.54 -10.34
N GLN A 97 -2.84 0.92 -9.15
CA GLN A 97 -2.69 1.60 -7.86
C GLN A 97 -1.23 1.59 -7.38
N PRO A 98 -0.78 2.65 -6.69
CA PRO A 98 0.50 2.66 -5.97
C PRO A 98 0.65 1.51 -4.97
N ALA A 99 -0.46 1.05 -4.38
CA ALA A 99 -0.50 -0.10 -3.48
C ALA A 99 0.08 -1.39 -4.11
N ALA A 100 0.04 -1.55 -5.43
CA ALA A 100 0.65 -2.71 -6.08
C ALA A 100 2.15 -2.78 -5.80
N LEU A 101 2.87 -1.65 -5.96
CA LEU A 101 4.31 -1.56 -5.62
C LEU A 101 4.57 -1.94 -4.17
N LEU A 102 3.75 -1.41 -3.27
CA LEU A 102 3.87 -1.69 -1.85
C LEU A 102 3.72 -3.18 -1.57
N VAL A 103 2.75 -3.86 -2.20
CA VAL A 103 2.50 -5.28 -1.97
C VAL A 103 3.62 -6.17 -2.51
N TYR A 104 4.16 -5.91 -3.70
CA TYR A 104 5.35 -6.63 -4.19
C TYR A 104 6.50 -6.52 -3.19
N TRP A 105 6.76 -5.31 -2.69
CA TRP A 105 7.81 -5.09 -1.71
C TRP A 105 7.53 -5.74 -0.36
N LEU A 106 6.29 -5.69 0.13
CA LEU A 106 5.91 -6.31 1.40
C LEU A 106 6.13 -7.82 1.35
N ILE A 107 5.73 -8.49 0.27
CA ILE A 107 5.93 -9.94 0.11
C ILE A 107 7.43 -10.28 0.06
N GLU A 108 8.26 -9.40 -0.52
CA GLU A 108 9.71 -9.56 -0.49
C GLU A 108 10.31 -9.40 0.90
N LYS A 109 9.82 -8.41 1.66
CA LYS A 109 10.38 -8.07 2.98
C LYS A 109 9.91 -8.99 4.11
N VAL A 110 8.61 -9.27 4.20
CA VAL A 110 8.01 -10.00 5.33
C VAL A 110 7.49 -11.38 4.96
N GLY A 111 7.46 -11.71 3.67
CA GLY A 111 6.96 -13.00 3.17
C GLY A 111 5.46 -13.00 2.83
N ALA A 112 5.06 -13.95 1.98
CA ALA A 112 3.68 -14.06 1.50
C ALA A 112 2.68 -14.35 2.64
N ASP A 113 3.03 -15.24 3.57
CA ASP A 113 2.15 -15.65 4.68
C ASP A 113 1.71 -14.47 5.56
N GLU A 114 2.64 -13.58 5.92
CA GLU A 114 2.33 -12.40 6.73
C GLU A 114 1.45 -11.39 5.98
N VAL A 115 1.64 -11.26 4.67
CA VAL A 115 0.81 -10.39 3.83
C VAL A 115 -0.60 -10.95 3.69
N TRP A 116 -0.74 -12.26 3.48
CA TRP A 116 -2.04 -12.94 3.42
C TRP A 116 -2.82 -12.80 4.72
N LYS A 117 -2.16 -13.02 5.86
CA LYS A 117 -2.80 -12.95 7.18
C LYS A 117 -3.37 -11.56 7.51
N LYS A 118 -2.69 -10.50 7.07
CA LYS A 118 -3.07 -9.11 7.31
C LYS A 118 -3.82 -8.49 6.13
N TRP A 119 -4.14 -9.26 5.09
CA TRP A 119 -4.69 -8.70 3.87
C TRP A 119 -6.03 -7.98 4.12
N PRO A 120 -6.11 -6.66 3.90
CA PRO A 120 -7.26 -5.90 4.40
C PRO A 120 -8.48 -5.93 3.48
N LEU A 121 -8.30 -6.26 2.19
CA LEU A 121 -9.35 -6.13 1.17
C LEU A 121 -9.54 -7.45 0.38
N PRO A 122 -10.49 -8.32 0.81
CA PRO A 122 -10.75 -9.61 0.18
C PRO A 122 -11.08 -9.54 -1.32
N ALA A 123 -11.63 -8.41 -1.79
CA ALA A 123 -11.91 -8.17 -3.20
C ALA A 123 -10.66 -8.28 -4.09
N TYR A 124 -9.48 -8.04 -3.54
CA TYR A 124 -8.19 -8.12 -4.25
C TYR A 124 -7.42 -9.42 -3.99
N ASN A 125 -8.06 -10.46 -3.44
CA ASN A 125 -7.41 -11.76 -3.19
C ASN A 125 -6.83 -12.38 -4.48
N LYS A 126 -7.52 -12.21 -5.62
CA LYS A 126 -7.01 -12.66 -6.92
C LYS A 126 -5.71 -11.95 -7.31
N ASN A 127 -5.61 -10.64 -7.04
CA ASN A 127 -4.42 -9.84 -7.29
C ASN A 127 -3.27 -10.29 -6.39
N LEU A 128 -3.53 -10.54 -5.10
CA LEU A 128 -2.53 -11.07 -4.18
C LEU A 128 -1.99 -12.43 -4.65
N LYS A 129 -2.87 -13.36 -5.05
CA LYS A 129 -2.46 -14.65 -5.63
C LYS A 129 -1.56 -14.45 -6.85
N PHE A 130 -1.92 -13.54 -7.75
CA PHE A 130 -1.14 -13.22 -8.93
C PHE A 130 0.26 -12.70 -8.58
N ILE A 131 0.35 -11.75 -7.64
CA ILE A 131 1.64 -11.20 -7.18
C ILE A 131 2.51 -12.29 -6.54
N CYS A 132 1.91 -13.17 -5.73
CA CYS A 132 2.57 -14.33 -5.16
C CYS A 132 3.16 -15.26 -6.25
N THR A 133 2.39 -15.54 -7.30
CA THR A 133 2.87 -16.33 -8.46
C THR A 133 4.00 -15.62 -9.21
N ASP A 134 3.89 -14.32 -9.45
CA ASP A 134 4.94 -13.53 -10.11
C ASP A 134 6.27 -13.56 -9.35
N LEU A 135 6.20 -13.57 -8.02
CA LEU A 135 7.36 -13.62 -7.14
C LEU A 135 7.86 -15.04 -6.84
N ASP A 136 7.18 -16.07 -7.36
CA ASP A 136 7.41 -17.48 -7.00
C ASP A 136 7.35 -17.72 -5.47
N LYS A 137 6.42 -17.02 -4.80
CA LYS A 137 6.20 -17.08 -3.35
C LYS A 137 4.75 -17.44 -3.07
N GLN A 138 4.50 -18.71 -2.78
CA GLN A 138 3.18 -19.16 -2.36
C GLN A 138 3.05 -19.09 -0.83
N PRO A 139 1.88 -18.71 -0.29
CA PRO A 139 1.63 -18.86 1.14
C PRO A 139 1.66 -20.34 1.51
N SER A 140 2.26 -20.66 2.65
CA SER A 140 2.34 -22.03 3.20
C SER A 140 0.94 -22.58 3.52
N HIS A 141 -0.01 -21.69 3.82
CA HIS A 141 -1.40 -22.01 4.06
C HIS A 141 -2.24 -21.06 3.20
N GLU A 142 -2.87 -21.56 2.14
CA GLU A 142 -4.00 -20.84 1.57
C GLU A 142 -5.09 -20.82 2.65
N LEU A 143 -5.20 -19.71 3.39
CA LEU A 143 -6.30 -19.48 4.31
C LEU A 143 -7.57 -19.41 3.45
N PHE A 144 -8.31 -20.51 3.46
CA PHE A 144 -9.52 -20.78 2.68
C PHE A 144 -10.57 -19.67 2.77
#